data_AF-A0A1M6NIL0-F1
#
_entry.id   AF-A0A1M6NIL0-F1
#
_cell.length_a   1.000
_cell.length_b   1.000
_cell.length_c   1.000
_cell.angle_alpha   90.00
_cell.angle_beta   90.00
_cell.angle_gamma   90.00
#
_symmetry.space_group_name_H-M   'P 1'
#
loop_
_entity.id
_entity.type
_entity.pdbx_description
1 polymer ?
#
loop_
_entity_poly.entity_id
_entity_poly.type
_entity_poly.pdbx_seq_one_letter_code
_entity_poly.pdbx_strand_id
1 'polypeptide(L)'
;MKTQERKRGIGLTMYLILVMIGNILLIFSSKIFEKQISNGALKNIAAIFYIVIGVLGIIFVIAIWNFKTWGVCGFVISIGIATLFELLNNFSINVLTKGMISMIITLIITIPVWALEYEE
;
A
#
# COMPACT_ATOMS: atom_id res chain seq x y z
N MET A 1 -17.51 29.39 -7.76
CA MET A 1 -16.47 28.37 -7.97
C MET A 1 -17.15 27.12 -8.50
N LYS A 2 -16.98 26.79 -9.79
CA LYS A 2 -17.49 25.51 -10.30
C LYS A 2 -16.57 24.44 -9.74
N THR A 3 -17.02 23.68 -8.75
CA THR A 3 -16.42 22.40 -8.38
C THR A 3 -16.50 21.51 -9.61
N GLN A 4 -15.45 21.50 -10.43
CA GLN A 4 -15.30 20.40 -11.38
C GLN A 4 -15.26 19.13 -10.54
N GLU A 5 -16.28 18.28 -10.70
CA GLU A 5 -16.28 16.96 -10.09
C GLU A 5 -15.08 16.21 -10.67
N ARG A 6 -14.07 15.93 -9.84
CA ARG A 6 -12.96 15.07 -10.23
C ARG A 6 -13.53 13.72 -10.67
N LYS A 7 -13.55 13.48 -11.99
CA LYS A 7 -13.98 12.20 -12.54
C LYS A 7 -12.93 11.16 -12.20
N ARG A 8 -13.31 10.16 -11.39
CA ARG A 8 -12.46 9.01 -11.12
C ARG A 8 -12.35 8.17 -12.39
N GLY A 9 -11.12 7.96 -12.87
CA GLY A 9 -10.86 6.98 -13.91
C GLY A 9 -11.24 5.56 -13.44
N ILE A 10 -11.73 4.73 -14.36
CA ILE A 10 -12.08 3.33 -14.07
C ILE A 10 -10.84 2.58 -13.54
N GLY A 11 -9.66 2.87 -14.10
CA GLY A 11 -8.39 2.26 -13.66
C GLY A 11 -8.03 2.55 -12.21
N LEU A 12 -8.17 3.80 -11.75
CA LEU A 12 -7.93 4.16 -10.34
C LEU A 12 -8.92 3.44 -9.42
N THR A 13 -10.20 3.41 -9.78
CA THR A 13 -11.24 2.78 -8.96
C THR A 13 -10.98 1.28 -8.79
N MET A 14 -10.69 0.58 -9.90
CA MET A 14 -10.35 -0.86 -9.86
C MET A 14 -9.08 -1.13 -9.04
N TYR A 15 -8.05 -0.30 -9.23
CA TYR A 15 -6.81 -0.42 -8.47
C TYR A 15 -7.04 -0.26 -6.97
N LEU A 16 -7.79 0.76 -6.54
CA LEU A 16 -8.06 0.97 -5.12
C LEU A 16 -8.87 -0.16 -4.49
N ILE A 17 -9.83 -0.74 -5.23
CA ILE A 17 -10.57 -1.92 -4.77
C ILE A 17 -9.61 -3.11 -4.57
N LEU A 18 -8.75 -3.38 -5.54
CA LEU A 18 -7.77 -4.47 -5.45
C LEU A 18 -6.82 -4.28 -4.27
N VAL A 19 -6.33 -3.05 -4.06
CA VAL A 19 -5.46 -2.73 -2.93
C VAL A 19 -6.20 -2.87 -1.60
N MET A 20 -7.47 -2.45 -1.53
CA MET A 20 -8.28 -2.60 -0.32
C MET A 20 -8.46 -4.09 0.04
N ILE A 21 -8.80 -4.92 -0.94
CA ILE A 21 -8.90 -6.37 -0.78
C ILE A 21 -7.55 -6.96 -0.35
N GLY A 22 -6.46 -6.56 -1.01
CA GLY A 22 -5.11 -7.02 -0.69
C GLY A 22 -4.68 -6.70 0.74
N ASN A 23 -5.00 -5.50 1.24
CA ASN A 23 -4.69 -5.13 2.63
C ASN A 23 -5.57 -5.88 3.65
N ILE A 24 -6.83 -6.15 3.32
CA ILE A 24 -7.69 -7.00 4.16
C ILE A 24 -7.09 -8.42 4.23
N LEU A 25 -6.70 -8.99 3.09
CA LEU A 25 -6.06 -10.30 3.04
C LEU A 25 -4.75 -10.32 3.83
N LEU A 26 -3.96 -9.25 3.79
CA LEU A 26 -2.72 -9.12 4.57
C LEU A 26 -2.99 -9.22 6.08
N ILE A 27 -4.03 -8.53 6.58
CA ILE A 27 -4.42 -8.58 8.00
C ILE A 27 -4.78 -10.02 8.40
N PHE A 28 -5.60 -10.71 7.61
CA PHE A 28 -6.01 -12.09 7.89
C PHE A 28 -4.86 -13.10 7.73
N SER A 29 -3.88 -12.80 6.87
CA SER A 29 -2.73 -13.67 6.61
C SER A 29 -1.62 -13.53 7.65
N SER A 30 -1.74 -12.60 8.61
CA SER A 30 -0.75 -12.38 9.69
C SER A 30 -0.32 -13.67 10.42
N LYS A 31 -1.27 -14.59 10.67
CA LYS A 31 -0.99 -15.92 11.27
C LYS A 31 -0.18 -16.86 10.37
N ILE A 32 -0.23 -16.68 9.06
CA ILE A 32 0.57 -17.45 8.09
C ILE A 32 2.01 -16.94 8.10
N PHE A 33 2.20 -15.61 8.15
CA PHE A 33 3.53 -15.00 8.26
C PHE A 33 4.24 -15.36 9.57
N GLU A 34 3.50 -15.48 10.68
CA GLU A 34 4.03 -15.95 11.96
C GLU A 34 4.72 -17.32 11.85
N LYS A 35 4.20 -18.21 10.99
CA LYS A 35 4.77 -19.55 10.78
C LYS A 35 6.07 -19.53 9.98
N GLN A 36 6.33 -18.48 9.19
CA GLN A 36 7.53 -18.38 8.34
C GLN A 36 8.74 -17.82 9.09
N ILE A 37 8.54 -17.22 10.27
CA ILE A 37 9.62 -16.64 11.07
C ILE A 37 10.18 -17.70 12.02
N SER A 38 11.48 -17.97 11.94
CA SER A 38 12.15 -18.98 12.77
C SER A 38 12.34 -18.55 14.23
N ASN A 39 12.43 -17.25 14.49
CA ASN A 39 12.67 -16.71 15.83
C ASN A 39 11.36 -16.42 16.59
N GLY A 40 11.13 -17.14 17.69
CA GLY A 40 9.90 -17.07 18.48
C GLY A 40 9.54 -15.70 19.04
N ALA A 41 10.51 -14.84 19.36
CA ALA A 41 10.22 -13.48 19.85
C ALA A 41 9.80 -12.52 18.73
N LEU A 42 10.32 -12.74 17.52
CA LEU A 42 10.02 -11.92 16.34
C LEU A 42 8.67 -12.28 15.69
N LYS A 43 8.14 -13.49 15.96
CA LYS A 43 6.84 -13.96 15.45
C LYS A 43 5.69 -13.01 15.78
N ASN A 44 5.53 -12.69 17.06
CA ASN A 44 4.46 -11.80 17.53
C ASN A 44 4.64 -10.38 16.99
N ILE A 45 5.88 -9.89 16.95
CA ILE A 45 6.20 -8.54 16.47
C ILE A 45 5.87 -8.41 14.98
N ALA A 46 6.23 -9.40 14.16
CA ALA A 46 5.95 -9.39 12.74
C ALA A 46 4.45 -9.52 12.45
N ALA A 47 3.73 -10.39 13.17
CA ALA A 47 2.28 -10.52 13.02
C ALA A 47 1.57 -9.18 13.29
N ILE A 48 1.94 -8.50 14.38
CA ILE A 48 1.42 -7.17 14.71
C ILE A 48 1.80 -6.15 13.64
N PHE A 49 3.06 -6.17 13.17
CA PHE A 49 3.54 -5.27 12.13
C PHE A 49 2.71 -5.38 10.84
N TYR A 50 2.45 -6.59 10.34
CA TYR A 50 1.63 -6.78 9.13
C TYR A 50 0.17 -6.35 9.32
N ILE A 51 -0.40 -6.52 10.52
CA ILE A 51 -1.74 -6.02 10.85
C ILE A 51 -1.74 -4.48 10.79
N VAL A 52 -0.76 -3.83 11.43
CA VAL A 52 -0.65 -2.37 11.46
C VAL A 52 -0.47 -1.82 10.04
N ILE A 53 0.44 -2.40 9.25
CA ILE A 53 0.65 -2.01 7.85
C ILE A 53 -0.62 -2.21 7.02
N GLY A 54 -1.35 -3.31 7.19
CA GLY A 54 -2.61 -3.56 6.47
C GLY A 54 -3.69 -2.53 6.83
N VAL A 55 -3.84 -2.20 8.12
CA VAL A 55 -4.80 -1.18 8.58
C VAL A 55 -4.43 0.20 8.03
N LEU A 56 -3.14 0.58 8.13
CA LEU A 56 -2.65 1.83 7.55
C LEU A 56 -2.86 1.86 6.03
N GLY A 57 -2.62 0.76 5.34
CA GLY A 57 -2.88 0.62 3.91
C GLY A 57 -4.35 0.91 3.55
N ILE A 58 -5.30 0.39 4.32
CA ILE A 58 -6.74 0.68 4.14
C ILE A 58 -7.02 2.18 4.38
N ILE A 59 -6.47 2.77 5.44
CA ILE A 59 -6.64 4.20 5.75
C ILE A 59 -6.11 5.05 4.59
N PHE A 60 -4.92 4.73 4.07
CA PHE A 60 -4.34 5.45 2.94
C PHE A 60 -5.13 5.25 1.65
N VAL A 61 -5.64 4.05 1.37
CA VAL A 61 -6.54 3.82 0.21
C VAL A 61 -7.79 4.69 0.31
N ILE A 62 -8.41 4.81 1.48
CA ILE A 62 -9.56 5.69 1.71
C ILE A 62 -9.17 7.17 1.51
N ALA A 63 -7.99 7.57 1.96
CA ALA A 63 -7.47 8.91 1.75
C ALA A 63 -7.24 9.21 0.25
N ILE A 64 -6.66 8.26 -0.50
CA ILE A 64 -6.48 8.34 -1.97
C ILE A 64 -7.84 8.41 -2.67
N TRP A 65 -8.81 7.61 -2.23
CA TRP A 65 -10.20 7.64 -2.72
C TRP A 65 -10.83 9.02 -2.54
N ASN A 66 -10.53 9.69 -1.43
CA ASN A 66 -10.95 11.06 -1.12
C ASN A 66 -10.00 12.14 -1.67
N PHE A 67 -9.17 11.79 -2.67
CA PHE A 67 -8.27 12.69 -3.37
C PHE A 67 -7.23 13.40 -2.49
N LYS A 68 -6.87 12.82 -1.35
CA LYS A 68 -5.85 13.37 -0.45
C LYS A 68 -4.45 12.93 -0.88
N THR A 69 -3.57 13.90 -1.17
CA THR A 69 -2.17 13.67 -1.58
C THR A 69 -1.35 12.93 -0.54
N TRP A 70 -1.55 13.22 0.75
CA TRP A 70 -0.89 12.50 1.85
C TRP A 70 -1.23 11.01 1.86
N GLY A 71 -2.38 10.61 1.31
CA GLY A 71 -2.75 9.20 1.13
C GLY A 71 -1.80 8.47 0.19
N VAL A 72 -1.40 9.09 -0.93
CA VAL A 72 -0.46 8.50 -1.89
C VAL A 72 0.92 8.37 -1.27
N CYS A 73 1.42 9.45 -0.64
CA CYS A 73 2.72 9.44 0.02
C CYS A 73 2.77 8.40 1.15
N GLY A 74 1.76 8.36 2.01
CA GLY A 74 1.66 7.41 3.10
C GLY A 74 1.59 5.96 2.61
N PHE A 75 0.86 5.70 1.53
CA PHE A 75 0.78 4.37 0.93
C PHE A 75 2.12 3.90 0.36
N VAL A 76 2.81 4.76 -0.40
CA VAL A 76 4.14 4.46 -0.96
C VAL A 76 5.17 4.22 0.16
N ILE A 77 5.17 5.06 1.19
CA ILE A 77 6.05 4.88 2.36
C ILE A 77 5.74 3.55 3.05
N SER A 78 4.47 3.19 3.20
CA SER A 78 4.07 1.91 3.81
C SER A 78 4.57 0.71 3.02
N ILE A 79 4.49 0.76 1.68
CA ILE A 79 5.08 -0.29 0.82
C ILE A 79 6.60 -0.37 1.03
N GLY A 80 7.28 0.79 1.09
CA GLY A 80 8.72 0.87 1.34
C GLY A 80 9.11 0.23 2.68
N ILE A 81 8.43 0.61 3.76
CA ILE A 81 8.65 0.06 5.11
C ILE A 81 8.38 -1.44 5.15
N ALA A 82 7.29 -1.92 4.53
CA ALA A 82 6.98 -3.34 4.45
C ALA A 82 8.06 -4.12 3.67
N THR A 83 8.53 -3.57 2.55
CA THR A 83 9.60 -4.17 1.73
C THR A 83 10.92 -4.23 2.49
N LEU A 84 11.28 -3.17 3.21
CA LEU A 84 12.48 -3.14 4.05
C LEU A 84 12.39 -4.17 5.18
N PHE A 85 11.25 -4.26 5.85
CA PHE A 85 11.03 -5.25 6.89
C PHE A 85 11.16 -6.68 6.36
N GLU A 86 10.61 -6.97 5.18
CA GLU A 86 10.72 -8.29 4.56
C GLU A 86 12.16 -8.60 4.12
N LEU A 87 12.90 -7.62 3.58
CA LEU A 87 14.32 -7.77 3.25
C LEU A 87 15.21 -8.03 4.47
N LEU A 88 14.90 -7.43 5.63
CA LEU A 88 15.62 -7.67 6.88
C LEU A 88 15.40 -9.09 7.42
N ASN A 89 14.22 -9.67 7.18
CA ASN A 89 13.89 -11.03 7.61
C ASN A 89 14.38 -12.10 6.61
N ASN A 90 14.31 -11.79 5.31
CA ASN A 90 14.73 -12.70 4.26
C ASN A 90 15.23 -11.90 3.05
N PHE A 91 16.55 -11.79 2.92
CA PHE A 91 17.15 -11.07 1.80
C PHE A 91 16.88 -11.82 0.49
N SER A 92 15.95 -11.31 -0.30
CA SER A 92 15.56 -11.89 -1.59
C SER A 92 15.34 -10.80 -2.64
N ILE A 93 15.95 -10.97 -3.80
CA ILE A 93 15.76 -10.08 -4.96
C ILE A 93 14.27 -10.00 -5.38
N ASN A 94 13.51 -11.08 -5.13
CA ASN A 94 12.09 -11.15 -5.44
C ASN A 94 11.26 -10.20 -4.56
N VAL A 95 11.68 -9.99 -3.31
CA VAL A 95 10.99 -9.06 -2.38
C VAL A 95 11.20 -7.63 -2.84
N LEU A 96 12.46 -7.27 -3.14
CA LEU A 96 12.81 -5.93 -3.61
C LEU A 96 12.06 -5.58 -4.91
N THR A 97 12.10 -6.48 -5.91
CA THR A 97 11.44 -6.26 -7.20
C THR A 97 9.93 -6.12 -7.06
N LYS A 98 9.27 -6.97 -6.26
CA LYS A 98 7.82 -6.84 -5.98
C LYS A 98 7.47 -5.51 -5.32
N GLY A 99 8.25 -5.10 -4.31
CA GLY A 99 8.06 -3.81 -3.64
C GLY A 99 8.19 -2.63 -4.59
N MET A 100 9.24 -2.62 -5.42
CA MET A 100 9.47 -1.57 -6.41
C MET A 100 8.37 -1.52 -7.48
N ILE A 101 7.96 -2.68 -8.02
CA ILE A 101 6.87 -2.76 -9.00
C ILE A 101 5.58 -2.21 -8.39
N SER A 102 5.26 -2.57 -7.15
CA SER A 102 4.06 -2.07 -6.46
C SER A 102 4.09 -0.55 -6.29
N MET A 103 5.23 0.03 -5.88
CA MET A 103 5.41 1.47 -5.77
C MET A 103 5.25 2.17 -7.13
N ILE A 104 5.87 1.63 -8.19
CA ILE A 104 5.78 2.21 -9.55
C ILE A 104 4.34 2.17 -10.06
N ILE A 105 3.64 1.04 -9.92
CA ILE A 105 2.23 0.92 -10.34
C ILE A 105 1.36 1.93 -9.59
N THR A 106 1.57 2.06 -8.28
CA THR A 106 0.87 3.05 -7.45
C THR A 106 1.06 4.43 -8.06
N LEU A 107 2.31 4.86 -8.24
CA LEU A 107 2.64 6.19 -8.75
C LEU A 107 2.08 6.43 -10.15
N ILE A 108 2.20 5.48 -11.08
CA ILE A 108 1.68 5.62 -12.45
C ILE A 108 0.16 5.78 -12.46
N ILE A 109 -0.56 5.06 -11.60
CA ILE A 109 -2.03 5.14 -11.55
C ILE A 109 -2.48 6.40 -10.81
N THR A 110 -1.76 6.81 -9.76
CA THR A 110 -2.15 7.97 -8.95
C THR A 110 -1.72 9.29 -9.57
N ILE A 111 -0.46 9.46 -10.01
CA ILE A 111 0.09 10.75 -10.45
C ILE A 111 -0.79 11.48 -11.49
N PRO A 112 -1.30 10.85 -12.56
CA PRO A 112 -2.12 11.54 -13.56
C PRO A 112 -3.37 12.20 -12.98
N VAL A 113 -3.92 11.64 -11.90
CA VAL A 113 -5.13 12.13 -11.23
C VAL A 113 -4.87 13.44 -10.47
N TRP A 114 -3.64 13.66 -10.01
CA TRP A 114 -3.22 14.89 -9.34
C TRP A 114 -2.42 15.84 -10.26
N ALA A 115 -1.84 15.37 -11.36
CA ALA A 115 -1.19 16.24 -12.34
C ALA A 115 -2.20 17.17 -13.04
N LEU A 116 -3.41 16.66 -13.29
CA LEU A 116 -4.54 17.46 -13.80
C LEU A 116 -4.97 18.60 -12.86
N GLU A 117 -4.51 18.62 -11.60
CA GLU A 117 -4.79 19.71 -10.65
C GLU A 117 -3.94 20.96 -10.89
N TYR A 118 -2.81 20.84 -11.60
CA TYR A 118 -1.87 21.95 -11.84
C TYR A 118 -1.98 22.56 -13.25
N GLU A 119 -2.82 22.00 -14.12
CA GLU A 119 -3.06 22.51 -15.48
C GLU A 119 -4.30 23.44 -15.57
N GLU A 120 -5.01 23.69 -14.46
CA GLU A 120 -6.08 24.69 -14.33
C GLU A 120 -5.67 25.87 -13.45
#